data_AF-D7FB50-F1
#
_entry.id   AF-D7FB50-F1
#
_cell.length_a   1.000
_cell.length_b   1.000
_cell.length_c   1.000
_cell.angle_alpha   90.00
_cell.angle_beta   90.00
_cell.angle_gamma   90.00
#
_symmetry.space_group_name_H-M   'P 1'
#
loop_
_entity.id
_entity.type
_entity.pdbx_description
1 polymer ?
#
loop_
_entity_poly.entity_id
_entity_poly.type
_entity_poly.pdbx_seq_one_letter_code
_entity_poly.pdbx_strand_id
1 'polypeptide(L)'
;MIEWMKYEGEGKMPSLIDPDTKLQRNLTSWEDTFTKNIDDKKLVQLMIHADYFDVTNLLEILTFITSKKIVSYPIERIRVMFDIKESGYTPQEEQKLESELQWAVRFQD
;
A
#
# COMPACT_ATOMS: atom_id res chain seq x y z
N MET A 1 -12.48 -6.06 6.74
CA MET A 1 -13.20 -7.11 5.98
C MET A 1 -14.72 -6.96 6.11
N ILE A 2 -15.33 -7.26 7.27
CA ILE A 2 -16.81 -7.25 7.39
C ILE A 2 -17.40 -5.86 7.06
N GLU A 3 -16.78 -4.79 7.56
CA GLU A 3 -17.22 -3.42 7.30
C GLU A 3 -17.15 -3.07 5.80
N TRP A 4 -16.10 -3.54 5.11
CA TRP A 4 -15.94 -3.39 3.67
C TRP A 4 -17.03 -4.11 2.88
N MET A 5 -17.30 -5.37 3.23
CA MET A 5 -18.33 -6.18 2.56
C MET A 5 -19.72 -5.56 2.71
N LYS A 6 -20.01 -4.93 3.86
CA LYS A 6 -21.27 -4.18 4.05
C LYS A 6 -21.33 -2.95 3.15
N TYR A 7 -20.24 -2.19 3.08
CA TYR A 7 -20.13 -1.03 2.20
C TYR A 7 -20.33 -1.40 0.72
N GLU A 8 -19.76 -2.53 0.29
CA GLU A 8 -19.95 -3.07 -1.06
C GLU A 8 -21.41 -3.51 -1.31
N GLY A 9 -22.02 -4.23 -0.36
CA GLY A 9 -23.40 -4.69 -0.46
C GLY A 9 -24.45 -3.56 -0.55
N GLU A 10 -24.09 -2.35 -0.12
CA GLU A 10 -24.91 -1.14 -0.27
C GLU A 10 -24.80 -0.50 -1.67
N GLY A 11 -24.03 -1.09 -2.59
CA GLY A 11 -23.84 -0.57 -3.95
C GLY A 11 -23.05 0.73 -4.01
N LYS A 12 -22.33 1.08 -2.95
CA LYS A 12 -21.59 2.35 -2.80
C LYS A 12 -20.17 2.29 -3.38
N MET A 13 -19.79 1.17 -3.97
CA MET A 13 -18.47 0.98 -4.52
C MET A 13 -18.37 1.54 -5.95
N PRO A 14 -17.48 2.51 -6.21
CA PRO A 14 -17.20 2.95 -7.58
C PRO A 14 -16.45 1.86 -8.36
N SER A 15 -16.66 1.80 -9.68
CA SER A 15 -15.93 0.90 -10.58
C SER A 15 -14.42 1.10 -10.47
N LEU A 16 -13.68 -0.01 -10.41
CA LEU A 16 -12.30 -0.02 -9.94
C LEU A 16 -11.27 0.46 -10.96
N ILE A 17 -11.57 0.38 -12.26
CA ILE A 17 -10.61 0.67 -13.32
C ILE A 17 -11.32 1.34 -14.49
N ASP A 18 -10.89 2.55 -14.81
CA ASP A 18 -10.91 3.04 -16.18
C ASP A 18 -9.62 2.54 -16.86
N PRO A 19 -9.72 1.65 -17.87
CA PRO A 19 -8.55 1.04 -18.50
C PRO A 19 -7.64 2.07 -19.19
N ASP A 20 -8.14 3.27 -19.48
CA ASP A 20 -7.38 4.33 -20.15
C ASP A 20 -6.55 5.18 -19.18
N THR A 21 -6.91 5.26 -17.89
CA THR A 21 -6.24 6.20 -16.97
C THR A 21 -5.16 5.58 -16.10
N LYS A 22 -5.22 4.27 -15.74
CA LYS A 22 -4.23 3.49 -14.92
C LYS A 22 -3.60 4.16 -13.68
N LEU A 23 -3.94 5.40 -13.36
CA LEU A 23 -3.36 6.26 -12.36
C LEU A 23 -4.39 7.33 -12.05
N GLN A 24 -4.66 7.52 -10.76
CA GLN A 24 -5.51 8.55 -10.17
C GLN A 24 -7.00 8.20 -9.99
N ARG A 25 -7.30 7.00 -9.47
CA ARG A 25 -8.52 6.86 -8.67
C ARG A 25 -8.31 7.63 -7.36
N ASN A 26 -9.09 8.68 -7.16
CA ASN A 26 -9.16 9.34 -5.85
C ASN A 26 -9.96 8.44 -4.91
N LEU A 27 -9.46 8.25 -3.68
CA LEU A 27 -10.23 7.56 -2.66
C LEU A 27 -11.51 8.33 -2.38
N THR A 28 -12.62 7.63 -2.20
CA THR A 28 -13.83 8.25 -1.64
C THR A 28 -13.59 8.67 -0.20
N SER A 29 -14.36 9.63 0.32
CA SER A 29 -14.27 10.05 1.73
C SER A 29 -14.43 8.88 2.72
N TRP A 30 -15.24 7.88 2.34
CA TRP A 30 -15.42 6.69 3.16
C TRP A 30 -14.18 5.79 3.13
N GLU A 31 -13.62 5.50 1.95
CA GLU A 31 -12.40 4.68 1.82
C GLU A 31 -11.20 5.32 2.52
N ASP A 32 -11.06 6.64 2.41
CA ASP A 32 -10.04 7.41 3.12
C ASP A 32 -10.22 7.28 4.65
N THR A 33 -11.45 7.40 5.15
CA THR A 33 -11.75 7.22 6.58
C THR A 33 -11.51 5.78 7.06
N PHE A 34 -11.94 4.80 6.26
CA PHE A 34 -11.77 3.38 6.54
C PHE A 34 -10.29 3.02 6.68
N THR A 35 -9.44 3.57 5.82
CA THR A 35 -8.01 3.23 5.77
C THR A 35 -7.14 4.08 6.69
N LYS A 36 -7.54 5.31 7.02
CA LYS A 36 -6.85 6.18 8.00
C LYS A 36 -6.71 5.54 9.39
N ASN A 37 -7.68 4.74 9.80
CA ASN A 37 -7.69 4.12 11.13
C ASN A 37 -6.91 2.80 11.19
N ILE A 38 -6.27 2.38 10.10
CA ILE A 38 -5.54 1.12 9.98
C ILE A 38 -4.04 1.41 10.08
N ASP A 39 -3.38 0.82 11.06
CA ASP A 39 -1.92 0.89 11.18
C ASP A 39 -1.22 0.10 10.06
N ASP A 40 0.06 0.40 9.80
CA ASP A 40 0.82 -0.16 8.68
C ASP A 40 0.86 -1.71 8.72
N LYS A 41 0.91 -2.32 9.91
CA LYS A 41 0.92 -3.77 10.09
C LYS A 41 -0.44 -4.39 9.79
N LYS A 42 -1.52 -3.79 10.29
CA LYS A 42 -2.89 -4.21 9.98
C LYS A 42 -3.21 -4.01 8.50
N LEU A 43 -2.62 -3.02 7.83
CA LEU A 43 -2.81 -2.79 6.41
C LEU A 43 -2.28 -3.98 5.59
N VAL A 44 -1.04 -4.40 5.86
CA VAL A 44 -0.43 -5.57 5.21
C VAL A 44 -1.20 -6.85 5.54
N GLN A 45 -1.60 -7.04 6.81
CA GLN A 45 -2.43 -8.18 7.19
C GLN A 45 -3.79 -8.17 6.46
N LEU A 46 -4.44 -7.01 6.35
CA LEU A 46 -5.71 -6.89 5.67
C LEU A 46 -5.56 -7.17 4.16
N MET A 47 -4.44 -6.78 3.57
CA MET A 47 -4.10 -7.10 2.18
C MET A 47 -3.99 -8.62 1.97
N ILE A 48 -3.30 -9.33 2.86
CA ILE A 48 -3.20 -10.80 2.83
C ILE A 48 -4.58 -11.44 3.01
N HIS A 49 -5.41 -10.94 3.93
CA HIS A 49 -6.77 -11.46 4.09
C HIS A 49 -7.63 -11.21 2.84
N ALA A 50 -7.51 -10.03 2.23
CA ALA A 50 -8.27 -9.69 1.01
C ALA A 50 -7.89 -10.62 -0.16
N ASP A 51 -6.60 -10.89 -0.33
CA ASP A 51 -6.10 -11.88 -1.30
C ASP A 51 -6.62 -13.29 -0.99
N TYR A 52 -6.51 -13.73 0.27
CA TYR A 52 -6.98 -15.05 0.70
C TYR A 52 -8.48 -15.28 0.49
N PHE A 53 -9.31 -14.25 0.72
CA PHE A 53 -10.76 -14.33 0.55
C PHE A 53 -11.24 -13.93 -0.86
N ASP A 54 -10.33 -13.69 -1.80
CA ASP A 54 -10.61 -13.29 -3.19
C ASP A 54 -11.49 -12.02 -3.30
N VAL A 55 -11.17 -11.03 -2.46
CA VAL A 55 -11.86 -9.73 -2.40
C VAL A 55 -11.03 -8.71 -3.20
N THR A 56 -11.03 -8.86 -4.53
CA THR A 56 -10.15 -8.14 -5.48
C THR A 56 -10.24 -6.63 -5.34
N ASN A 57 -11.45 -6.11 -5.17
CA ASN A 57 -11.73 -4.69 -5.01
C ASN A 57 -11.04 -4.05 -3.79
N LEU A 58 -11.03 -4.77 -2.67
CA LEU A 58 -10.33 -4.36 -1.46
C LEU A 58 -8.82 -4.50 -1.65
N LEU A 59 -8.37 -5.61 -2.24
CA LEU A 59 -6.96 -5.85 -2.49
C LEU A 59 -6.34 -4.73 -3.35
N GLU A 60 -7.02 -4.30 -4.40
CA GLU A 60 -6.59 -3.19 -5.26
C GLU A 60 -6.44 -1.88 -4.49
N ILE A 61 -7.40 -1.54 -3.63
CA ILE A 61 -7.40 -0.28 -2.88
C ILE A 61 -6.32 -0.28 -1.81
N LEU A 62 -6.14 -1.40 -1.12
CA LEU A 62 -5.05 -1.57 -0.15
C LEU A 62 -3.69 -1.50 -0.85
N THR A 63 -3.56 -2.10 -2.03
CA THR A 63 -2.34 -2.05 -2.85
C THR A 63 -2.05 -0.63 -3.31
N PHE A 64 -3.07 0.11 -3.76
CA PHE A 64 -2.95 1.51 -4.16
C PHE A 64 -2.45 2.38 -3.00
N ILE A 65 -3.05 2.26 -1.82
CA ILE A 65 -2.64 3.03 -0.63
C ILE A 65 -1.23 2.65 -0.20
N THR A 66 -0.92 1.36 -0.21
CA THR A 66 0.42 0.85 0.12
C THR A 66 1.47 1.38 -0.87
N SER A 67 1.15 1.47 -2.16
CA SER A 67 2.04 2.06 -3.16
C SER A 67 2.39 3.52 -2.86
N LYS A 68 1.40 4.32 -2.43
CA LYS A 68 1.61 5.72 -2.03
C LYS A 68 2.43 5.84 -0.75
N LYS A 69 2.26 4.91 0.20
CA LYS A 69 3.08 4.83 1.41
C LYS A 69 4.53 4.45 1.08
N ILE A 70 4.75 3.42 0.27
CA ILE A 70 6.10 2.98 -0.14
C ILE A 70 6.86 4.10 -0.84
N VAL A 71 6.20 4.87 -1.69
CA VAL A 71 6.82 6.01 -2.38
C VAL A 71 7.16 7.16 -1.41
N SER A 72 6.51 7.29 -0.27
CA SER A 72 6.74 8.40 0.66
C SER A 72 7.53 8.03 1.92
N TYR A 73 7.73 6.74 2.21
CA TYR A 73 8.34 6.28 3.44
C TYR A 73 9.84 6.03 3.28
N PRO A 74 10.64 6.31 4.33
CA PRO A 74 12.03 5.85 4.38
C PRO A 74 12.09 4.33 4.48
N ILE A 75 13.20 3.75 4.03
CA ILE A 75 13.41 2.29 3.92
C ILE A 75 13.20 1.60 5.26
N GLU A 76 13.64 2.21 6.36
CA GLU A 76 13.50 1.67 7.72
C GLU A 76 12.03 1.49 8.10
N ARG A 77 11.19 2.45 7.72
CA ARG A 77 9.75 2.38 7.98
C ARG A 77 9.08 1.31 7.12
N ILE A 78 9.50 1.16 5.86
CA ILE A 78 9.03 0.09 4.97
C ILE A 78 9.39 -1.28 5.56
N ARG A 79 10.59 -1.45 6.11
CA ARG A 79 11.01 -2.70 6.78
C ARG A 79 10.10 -3.04 7.95
N VAL A 80 9.76 -2.06 8.80
CA VAL A 80 8.84 -2.25 9.92
C VAL A 80 7.43 -2.60 9.45
N MET A 81 6.93 -1.92 8.41
CA MET A 81 5.61 -2.17 7.83
C MET A 81 5.44 -3.61 7.35
N PHE A 82 6.48 -4.16 6.69
CA PHE A 82 6.47 -5.52 6.15
C PHE A 82 7.11 -6.58 7.07
N ASP A 83 7.45 -6.22 8.32
CA ASP A 83 8.12 -7.10 9.29
C ASP A 83 9.42 -7.76 8.76
N ILE A 84 10.22 -6.97 8.02
CA ILE A 84 11.50 -7.39 7.45
C ILE A 84 12.60 -7.25 8.51
N LYS A 85 13.08 -8.39 9.02
CA LYS A 85 14.10 -8.45 10.09
C LYS A 85 15.53 -8.27 9.57
N GLU A 86 15.82 -8.82 8.40
CA GLU A 86 17.13 -8.78 7.77
C GLU A 86 16.95 -8.35 6.32
N SER A 87 17.76 -7.38 5.88
CA SER A 87 17.76 -6.90 4.50
C SER A 87 18.35 -7.92 3.52
N GLY A 88 19.12 -8.90 4.04
CA GLY A 88 19.89 -9.85 3.24
C GLY A 88 21.17 -9.26 2.63
N TYR A 89 21.46 -7.98 2.88
CA TYR A 89 22.66 -7.28 2.41
C TYR A 89 23.69 -7.14 3.54
N THR A 90 24.97 -7.15 3.17
CA THR A 90 26.03 -6.70 4.06
C THR A 90 25.98 -5.16 4.22
N PRO A 91 26.52 -4.59 5.31
CA PRO A 91 26.55 -3.14 5.49
C PRO A 91 27.23 -2.39 4.34
N GLN A 92 28.25 -2.98 3.73
CA GLN A 92 28.97 -2.40 2.59
C GLN A 92 28.12 -2.39 1.32
N GLU A 93 27.35 -3.46 1.08
CA GLU A 93 26.43 -3.53 -0.06
C GLU A 93 25.27 -2.54 0.11
N GLU A 94 24.74 -2.41 1.32
CA GLU A 94 23.66 -1.46 1.63
C GLU A 94 24.12 -0.01 1.42
N GLN A 95 25.31 0.34 1.88
CA GLN A 95 25.89 1.68 1.65
C GLN A 95 26.15 1.97 0.17
N LYS A 96 26.57 0.95 -0.58
CA LYS A 96 26.76 1.06 -2.02
C LYS A 96 25.42 1.26 -2.74
N LEU A 97 24.40 0.46 -2.40
CA LEU A 97 23.05 0.59 -2.95
C LEU A 97 22.44 1.95 -2.61
N GLU A 98 22.62 2.44 -1.39
CA GLU A 98 22.16 3.77 -0.99
C GLU A 98 22.80 4.86 -1.85
N SER A 99 24.11 4.78 -2.08
CA SER A 99 24.85 5.71 -2.94
C SER A 99 24.39 5.64 -4.39
N GLU A 100 24.15 4.44 -4.93
CA GLU A 100 23.71 4.22 -6.30
C GLU A 100 22.24 4.62 -6.53
N LEU A 101 21.38 4.48 -5.51
CA LEU A 101 19.95 4.76 -5.62
C LEU A 101 19.56 6.15 -5.11
N GLN A 102 20.53 6.99 -4.70
CA GLN A 102 20.26 8.37 -4.30
C GLN A 102 19.45 9.16 -5.35
N TRP A 103 19.61 8.86 -6.64
CA TRP A 103 18.82 9.50 -7.69
C TRP A 103 17.32 9.23 -7.56
N ALA A 104 16.91 8.02 -7.13
CA ALA A 104 15.50 7.64 -7.02
C ALA A 104 14.80 8.34 -5.84
N VAL A 105 15.55 8.64 -4.78
CA VAL A 105 15.06 9.40 -3.62
C VAL A 105 14.82 10.87 -3.97
N ARG A 106 15.65 11.45 -4.87
CA ARG A 106 15.53 12.87 -5.27
C ARG A 106 14.31 13.20 -6.13
N PHE A 107 13.63 12.22 -6.71
CA PHE A 107 12.40 12.44 -7.48
C PHE A 107 11.13 12.46 -6.61
N GLN A 108 11.28 12.50 -5.28
CA GLN A 108 10.17 12.56 -4.32
C GLN A 108 9.82 14.00 -3.87
N ASP A 109 10.55 15.02 -4.35
CA ASP A 109 10.31 16.46 -4.09
C ASP A 109 9.44 17.15 -5.15
#